data_AF-A0A399W953-F1
#
_entry.id   AF-A0A399W953-F1
#
_cell.length_a   1.000
_cell.length_b   1.000
_cell.length_c   1.000
_cell.angle_alpha   90.00
_cell.angle_beta   90.00
_cell.angle_gamma   90.00
#
_symmetry.space_group_name_H-M   'P 1'
#
loop_
_entity.id
_entity.type
_entity.pdbx_description
1 polymer ?
#
loop_
_entity_poly.entity_id
_entity_poly.type
_entity_poly.pdbx_seq_one_letter_code
_entity_poly.pdbx_strand_id
1 'polypeptide(L)' 'MLRPYNDLKQHKQRKECRYNATGRVIYDEFYSKHSKPIIDEIDRVNAKHYGFTDEELDFIINYDIKYRMGRGTDDDT' A
#
# COMPACT_ATOMS: atom_id res chain seq x y z
N MET A 1 8.35 -16.86 4.53
CA MET A 1 7.77 -15.50 4.56
C MET A 1 7.52 -15.06 3.12
N LEU A 2 6.40 -14.38 2.85
CA LEU A 2 6.07 -13.84 1.52
C LEU A 2 7.07 -12.74 1.11
N ARG A 3 7.55 -12.79 -0.15
CA ARG A 3 8.45 -11.78 -0.75
C ARG A 3 8.04 -10.31 -0.51
N PRO A 4 6.78 -9.89 -0.68
CA PRO A 4 6.37 -8.49 -0.46
C PRO A 4 6.55 -8.01 0.99
N TYR A 5 6.39 -8.90 1.98
CA TYR A 5 6.61 -8.53 3.38
C TYR A 5 8.08 -8.25 3.70
N ASN A 6 9.00 -9.00 3.06
CA ASN A 6 10.43 -8.82 3.28
C ASN A 6 10.91 -7.51 2.64
N ASP A 7 10.40 -7.18 1.46
CA ASP A 7 10.69 -5.90 0.77
C ASP A 7 10.18 -4.69 1.56
N LEU A 8 8.95 -4.76 2.07
CA LEU A 8 8.38 -3.71 2.92
C LEU A 8 9.21 -3.47 4.19
N LYS A 9 9.76 -4.54 4.78
CA LYS A 9 10.67 -4.45 5.93
C LYS A 9 12.03 -3.85 5.58
N GLN A 10 12.54 -4.08 4.37
CA GLN A 10 13.81 -3.51 3.91
C GLN A 10 13.69 -2.02 3.63
N HIS A 11 12.54 -1.57 3.13
CA HIS A 11 12.27 -0.17 2.82
C HIS A 11 11.73 0.65 3.99
N LYS A 12 11.78 0.12 5.21
CA LYS A 12 11.37 0.88 6.40
C LYS A 12 12.46 1.87 6.81
N GLN A 13 12.06 3.07 7.21
CA GLN A 13 12.97 4.03 7.83
C GLN A 13 12.61 4.20 9.29
N ARG A 14 13.59 4.03 10.17
CA ARG A 14 13.42 4.32 11.58
C ARG A 14 13.64 5.82 11.79
N LYS A 15 12.62 6.49 12.32
CA LYS A 15 12.71 7.89 12.71
C LYS A 15 12.59 8.04 14.21
N GLU A 16 13.26 9.07 14.69
CA GLU A 16 13.21 9.50 16.06
C GLU A 16 12.76 10.95 16.09
N CYS A 17 11.66 11.20 16.79
CA CYS A 17 11.14 12.54 17.02
C CYS A 17 11.09 12.80 18.52
N ARG A 18 11.42 14.02 18.92
CA ARG A 18 11.37 14.45 20.31
C ARG A 18 10.24 15.47 20.45
N TYR A 19 9.17 15.09 21.14
CA TYR A 19 8.02 15.94 21.40
C TYR A 19 8.13 16.54 22.80
N ASN A 20 7.78 17.82 22.95
CA ASN A 20 7.85 18.51 24.23
C ASN A 20 6.89 17.91 25.29
N ALA A 21 5.77 17.31 24.87
CA ALA A 21 4.77 16.73 25.77
C ALA A 21 5.01 15.24 26.08
N THR A 22 5.46 14.45 25.11
CA THR A 22 5.53 12.98 25.20
C THR A 22 6.95 12.44 25.30
N GLY A 23 7.96 13.30 25.12
CA GLY A 23 9.37 12.90 25.14
C GLY A 23 9.85 12.28 23.82
N ARG A 24 10.78 11.32 23.90
CA ARG A 24 11.41 10.66 22.74
C ARG A 24 10.49 9.58 22.19
N VAL A 25 10.09 9.71 20.93
CA VAL A 25 9.26 8.74 20.21
C VAL A 25 10.09 8.14 19.07
N ILE A 26 10.21 6.81 19.04
CA ILE A 26 10.85 6.06 17.97
C ILE A 26 9.78 5.26 17.24
N TYR A 27 9.70 5.44 15.92
CA TYR A 27 8.74 4.72 15.10
C TYR A 27 9.38 4.31 13.76
N ASP A 28 8.88 3.21 13.19
CA ASP A 28 9.29 2.72 11.88
C ASP A 28 8.27 3.21 10.84
N GLU A 29 8.69 4.06 9.91
CA GLU A 29 7.87 4.44 8.74
C GLU A 29 8.05 3.40 7.64
N PHE A 30 6.95 2.83 7.18
CA PHE A 30 6.92 1.88 6.07
C PHE A 30 6.50 2.59 4.79
N TYR A 31 7.32 2.48 3.76
CA TYR A 31 7.08 3.09 2.46
C TYR A 31 6.56 2.05 1.46
N SER A 32 5.29 1.69 1.59
CA SER A 32 4.63 0.66 0.76
C SER A 32 4.69 0.94 -0.75
N LYS A 33 4.93 2.20 -1.15
CA LYS A 33 5.15 2.59 -2.55
C LYS A 33 6.30 1.84 -3.23
N HIS A 34 7.35 1.49 -2.48
CA HIS A 34 8.52 0.80 -3.05
C HIS A 34 8.21 -0.67 -3.37
N SER A 35 7.24 -1.26 -2.67
CA SER A 35 6.80 -2.63 -2.91
C SER A 35 5.67 -2.72 -3.95
N LYS A 36 5.19 -1.59 -4.50
CA LYS A 36 4.13 -1.56 -5.53
C LYS A 36 4.46 -2.44 -6.76
N PRO A 37 5.67 -2.42 -7.33
CA PRO A 37 5.99 -3.27 -8.49
C PRO A 37 5.84 -4.78 -8.19
N ILE A 38 6.13 -5.20 -6.96
CA ILE A 38 5.98 -6.60 -6.51
C ILE A 38 4.51 -6.96 -6.38
N ILE A 39 3.69 -6.04 -5.86
CA ILE A 39 2.24 -6.22 -5.74
C ILE A 39 1.61 -6.31 -7.15
N ASP A 40 1.96 -5.38 -8.05
CA ASP A 40 1.46 -5.37 -9.42
C ASP A 40 1.86 -6.66 -10.18
N GLU A 41 2.99 -7.28 -9.86
CA GLU A 41 3.40 -8.59 -10.43
C GLU A 41 2.52 -9.74 -9.93
N ILE A 42 2.19 -9.74 -8.63
CA ILE A 42 1.27 -10.73 -8.06
C ILE A 42 -0.12 -10.61 -8.71
N ASP A 43 -0.62 -9.39 -8.89
CA ASP A 43 -1.92 -9.14 -9.51
C ASP A 43 -1.96 -9.60 -10.97
N ARG A 44 -0.87 -9.39 -11.73
CA ARG A 44 -0.73 -9.93 -13.09
C ARG A 44 -0.76 -11.45 -13.14
N VAL A 45 -0.12 -12.11 -12.18
CA VAL A 45 -0.12 -13.59 -12.07
C VAL A 45 -1.52 -14.08 -11.70
N ASN A 46 -2.18 -13.43 -10.74
CA ASN A 46 -3.55 -13.74 -10.34
C ASN A 46 -4.53 -13.57 -11.51
N ALA A 47 -4.44 -12.47 -12.26
CA ALA A 47 -5.30 -12.22 -13.42
C ALA A 47 -5.23 -13.36 -14.45
N LYS A 48 -4.03 -13.87 -14.74
CA LYS A 48 -3.87 -15.03 -15.63
C LYS A 48 -4.47 -16.31 -15.07
N HIS A 49 -4.37 -16.53 -13.76
CA HIS A 49 -4.90 -17.72 -13.11
C HIS A 49 -6.43 -17.73 -13.00
N TYR A 50 -7.03 -16.57 -12.78
CA TYR A 50 -8.48 -16.43 -12.63
C TYR A 50 -9.20 -16.02 -13.93
N GLY A 51 -8.45 -15.73 -14.99
CA GLY A 51 -9.00 -15.35 -16.30
C GLY A 51 -9.56 -13.92 -16.32
N PHE A 52 -9.00 -13.03 -15.50
CA PHE A 52 -9.39 -11.60 -15.51
C PHE A 52 -9.01 -10.95 -16.83
N THR A 53 -9.84 -10.00 -17.26
CA THR A 53 -9.52 -9.17 -18.42
C THR A 53 -8.48 -8.10 -18.06
N ASP A 54 -7.87 -7.49 -19.08
CA ASP A 54 -6.91 -6.40 -18.86
C ASP A 54 -7.57 -5.20 -18.17
N GLU A 55 -8.87 -4.97 -18.40
CA GLU A 55 -9.66 -3.93 -17.73
C GLU A 55 -9.89 -4.24 -16.24
N GLU A 56 -10.16 -5.49 -15.89
CA GLU A 56 -10.33 -5.94 -14.50
C GLU A 56 -9.00 -5.89 -13.75
N LEU A 57 -7.90 -6.26 -14.41
CA LEU A 57 -6.55 -6.12 -13.86
C LEU A 57 -6.18 -4.64 -13.65
N ASP A 58 -6.48 -3.77 -14.61
CA ASP A 58 -6.25 -2.33 -14.47
C ASP A 58 -7.08 -1.76 -13.31
N PHE A 59 -8.32 -2.23 -13.15
CA PHE A 59 -9.16 -1.89 -12.00
C PHE A 59 -8.53 -2.32 -10.68
N ILE A 60 -7.94 -3.51 -10.58
CA ILE A 60 -7.26 -3.99 -9.37
C ILE A 60 -5.99 -3.17 -9.07
N ILE A 61 -5.15 -2.92 -10.07
CA ILE A 61 -3.88 -2.16 -9.91
C ILE A 61 -4.14 -0.69 -9.52
N ASN A 62 -5.23 -0.11 -10.04
CA ASN A 62 -5.60 1.30 -9.85
C ASN A 62 -6.75 1.52 -8.85
N TYR A 63 -7.29 0.46 -8.24
CA TYR A 63 -8.42 0.50 -7.29
C TYR A 63 -8.20 1.54 -6.18
N ASP A 64 -6.94 1.68 -5.80
CA ASP A 64 -6.46 2.43 -4.66
C ASP A 64 -6.52 3.96 -4.82
N ILE A 65 -6.37 4.48 -6.04
CA ILE A 65 -6.23 5.93 -6.27
C ILE A 65 -7.57 6.66 -6.13
N LYS A 66 -8.69 6.02 -6.52
CA LYS A 66 -10.03 6.63 -6.45
C LYS A 66 -10.71 6.48 -5.08
N TYR A 67 -10.26 5.55 -4.24
CA TYR A 67 -10.89 5.25 -2.95
C TYR A 67 -10.01 5.52 -1.71
N ARG A 68 -8.68 5.74 -1.83
CA ARG A 68 -7.82 6.16 -0.69
C ARG A 68 -7.85 7.66 -0.38
N MET A 69 -8.07 8.53 -1.36
CA MET A 69 -8.46 9.93 -1.11
C MET A 69 -9.95 9.88 -0.79
N GLY A 70 -10.26 9.59 0.48
CA GLY A 70 -11.59 9.19 0.90
C GLY A 70 -12.71 9.92 0.17
N ARG A 71 -13.70 9.15 -0.31
CA ARG A 71 -15.08 9.63 -0.29
C ARG A 71 -15.38 9.95 1.18
N GLY A 72 -14.96 11.12 1.64
CA GLY A 72 -15.57 11.78 2.76
C GLY A 72 -17.00 12.02 2.32
N THR A 73 -17.91 11.21 2.85
CA THR A 73 -19.28 11.62 3.18
C THR A 73 -19.96 12.54 2.15
N ASP A 74 -20.48 11.99 1.06
CA ASP A 74 -21.57 12.59 0.29
C ASP A 74 -22.72 11.58 0.18
N ASP A 75 -23.11 11.01 1.32
CA ASP A 75 -24.31 10.20 1.45
C ASP A 75 -24.87 10.39 2.87
N ASP A 76 -25.47 11.55 3.12
CA ASP A 76 -26.75 11.69 3.82
C ASP A 76 -27.27 13.14 3.74
N THR A 77 -28.43 13.31 3.09
CA THR A 77 -29.37 14.46 3.11
C THR A 77 -28.97 15.85 2.60
#